data_AF-A0A0D8IAA6-F1
#
_entry.id   AF-A0A0D8IAA6-F1
#
_cell.length_a   1.000
_cell.length_b   1.000
_cell.length_c   1.000
_cell.angle_alpha   90.00
_cell.angle_beta   90.00
_cell.angle_gamma   90.00
#
_symmetry.space_group_name_H-M   'P 1'
#
loop_
_entity.id
_entity.type
_entity.pdbx_description
1 polymer ?
#
loop_
_entity_poly.entity_id
_entity_poly.type
_entity_poly.pdbx_seq_one_letter_code
_entity_poly.pdbx_strand_id
1 'polypeptide(L)'
;MIRQLMGINRELKKTKKKMMYFILEDKQTGAIWTDTRCFNEMASTYNPTGWTYEDVKGSDGRILFETISKSEFSEKLKALTQLPLGRNLKEEVKSALETVAKAKNKTLVDITTEALEEYIEKNQH
;
A
#
# COMPACT_ATOMS: atom_id res chain seq x y z
N MET A 1 -23.78 -12.37 -51.84
CA MET A 1 -22.67 -13.18 -51.30
C MET A 1 -22.30 -12.62 -49.92
N ILE A 2 -23.08 -12.97 -48.90
CA ILE A 2 -22.97 -12.46 -47.52
C ILE A 2 -22.24 -13.52 -46.70
N ARG A 3 -20.92 -13.41 -46.58
CA ARG A 3 -20.08 -14.21 -45.66
C ARG A 3 -18.97 -13.37 -45.02
N GLN A 4 -19.24 -12.08 -44.81
CA GLN A 4 -18.59 -11.31 -43.74
C GLN A 4 -19.38 -11.56 -42.44
N LEU A 5 -18.67 -11.58 -41.30
CA LEU A 5 -19.19 -11.52 -39.91
C LEU A 5 -19.30 -12.81 -39.07
N MET A 6 -18.60 -13.91 -39.38
CA MET A 6 -18.45 -15.04 -38.41
C MET A 6 -17.01 -15.33 -37.94
N GLY A 7 -16.02 -14.54 -38.35
CA GLY A 7 -14.62 -14.74 -37.96
C GLY A 7 -14.11 -13.82 -36.83
N ILE A 8 -14.89 -12.83 -36.41
CA ILE A 8 -14.43 -11.78 -35.46
C ILE A 8 -14.87 -12.09 -34.02
N ASN A 9 -15.71 -13.11 -33.81
CA ASN A 9 -16.48 -13.28 -32.57
C ASN A 9 -16.13 -14.50 -31.72
N ARG A 10 -14.94 -15.09 -31.87
CA ARG A 10 -14.45 -16.16 -30.97
C ARG A 10 -13.02 -15.86 -30.54
N GLU A 11 -12.86 -15.71 -29.23
CA GLU A 11 -11.61 -15.48 -28.50
C GLU A 11 -11.20 -14.02 -28.21
N LEU A 12 -12.16 -13.17 -27.81
CA LEU A 12 -11.89 -12.29 -26.66
C LEU A 12 -11.83 -13.15 -25.39
N LYS A 13 -10.85 -14.07 -25.31
CA LYS A 13 -10.42 -14.60 -24.03
C LYS A 13 -9.99 -13.37 -23.25
N LYS A 14 -10.75 -12.98 -22.23
CA LYS A 14 -10.29 -12.04 -21.19
C LYS A 14 -9.04 -12.67 -20.58
N THR A 15 -7.89 -12.46 -21.22
CA THR A 15 -6.59 -12.89 -20.74
C THR A 15 -6.44 -12.22 -19.39
N LYS A 16 -6.48 -13.03 -18.33
CA LYS A 16 -6.34 -12.55 -16.96
C LYS A 16 -5.00 -11.81 -16.91
N LYS A 17 -5.06 -10.47 -16.79
CA LYS A 17 -3.85 -9.64 -16.73
C LYS A 17 -3.00 -10.15 -15.56
N LYS A 18 -1.74 -10.51 -15.84
CA LYS A 18 -0.79 -10.82 -14.78
C LYS A 18 -0.46 -9.51 -14.09
N MET A 19 -0.69 -9.45 -12.78
CA MET A 19 -0.44 -8.25 -11.97
C MET A 19 0.82 -8.46 -11.14
N MET A 20 1.54 -7.38 -10.90
CA MET A 20 2.64 -7.29 -9.95
C MET A 20 2.21 -6.34 -8.83
N TYR A 21 2.43 -6.77 -7.61
CA TYR A 21 2.04 -6.06 -6.39
C TYR A 21 3.30 -5.58 -5.67
N PHE A 22 3.24 -4.36 -5.17
CA PHE A 22 4.36 -3.69 -4.51
C PHE A 22 3.97 -3.22 -3.12
N ILE A 23 4.90 -3.36 -2.19
CA ILE A 23 4.89 -2.66 -0.90
C ILE A 23 6.09 -1.71 -0.92
N LEU A 24 5.81 -0.44 -0.67
CA LEU A 24 6.76 0.64 -0.79
C LEU A 24 6.91 1.40 0.53
N GLU A 25 8.02 2.08 0.68
CA GLU A 25 8.34 2.95 1.81
C GLU A 25 8.91 4.27 1.32
N ASP A 26 8.48 5.36 1.95
CA ASP A 26 8.97 6.70 1.70
C ASP A 26 10.27 6.86 2.47
N LYS A 27 11.36 7.20 1.79
CA LYS A 27 12.69 7.26 2.42
C LYS A 27 12.79 8.35 3.49
N GLN A 28 11.94 9.37 3.46
CA GLN A 28 12.03 10.52 4.36
C GLN A 28 11.14 10.34 5.58
N THR A 29 9.89 9.92 5.35
CA THR A 29 8.84 9.82 6.37
C THR A 29 8.69 8.41 6.93
N GLY A 30 9.19 7.39 6.21
CA GLY A 30 8.96 5.98 6.54
C GLY A 30 7.50 5.54 6.30
N ALA A 31 6.70 6.34 5.61
CA ALA A 31 5.33 5.99 5.28
C ALA A 31 5.30 4.79 4.32
N ILE A 32 4.47 3.80 4.62
CA ILE A 32 4.31 2.60 3.81
C ILE A 32 3.04 2.69 2.96
N TRP A 33 3.15 2.40 1.67
CA TRP A 33 2.00 2.28 0.77
C TRP A 33 2.13 1.08 -0.15
N THR A 34 1.10 0.87 -0.97
CA THR A 34 1.07 -0.21 -1.96
C THR A 34 0.78 0.33 -3.34
N ASP A 35 1.33 -0.33 -4.35
CA ASP A 35 1.00 -0.11 -5.76
C ASP A 35 0.78 -1.45 -6.46
N THR A 36 0.08 -1.46 -7.58
CA THR A 36 -0.17 -2.65 -8.39
C THR A 36 -0.11 -2.29 -9.86
N ARG A 37 0.75 -2.97 -10.62
CA ARG A 37 0.93 -2.74 -12.05
C ARG A 37 0.70 -4.01 -12.87
N CYS A 38 0.29 -3.84 -14.13
CA CYS A 38 0.17 -4.95 -15.05
C CYS A 38 1.58 -5.42 -15.45
N PHE A 39 1.94 -6.66 -15.10
CA PHE A 39 3.25 -7.24 -15.41
C PHE A 39 3.55 -7.24 -16.91
N ASN A 40 2.52 -7.48 -17.74
CA ASN A 40 2.68 -7.50 -19.19
C ASN A 40 2.95 -6.11 -19.80
N GLU A 41 2.70 -5.04 -19.05
CA GLU A 41 2.93 -3.65 -19.46
C GLU A 41 4.27 -3.10 -18.92
N MET A 42 5.09 -3.93 -18.29
CA MET A 42 6.42 -3.56 -17.81
C MET A 42 7.36 -3.24 -18.98
N ALA A 43 8.24 -2.26 -18.77
CA ALA A 43 9.29 -1.91 -19.71
C ALA A 43 10.20 -3.12 -19.97
N SER A 44 10.37 -3.47 -21.24
CA SER A 44 11.25 -4.55 -21.68
C SER A 44 11.67 -4.33 -23.13
N THR A 45 12.54 -5.19 -23.65
CA THR A 45 12.91 -5.20 -25.08
C THR A 45 11.70 -5.28 -26.01
N TYR A 46 10.61 -5.93 -25.57
CA TYR A 46 9.38 -6.12 -26.35
C TYR A 46 8.30 -5.08 -26.06
N ASN A 47 8.53 -4.22 -25.07
CA ASN A 47 7.62 -3.14 -24.67
C ASN A 47 8.44 -1.95 -24.14
N PRO A 48 9.15 -1.19 -25.00
CA PRO A 48 10.07 -0.14 -24.56
C PRO A 48 9.36 1.06 -23.91
N THR A 49 8.06 1.23 -24.15
CA THR A 49 7.23 2.28 -23.57
C THR A 49 6.47 1.81 -22.32
N GLY A 50 6.82 0.64 -21.78
CA GLY A 50 6.22 0.12 -20.57
C GLY A 50 6.60 0.92 -19.33
N TRP A 51 5.95 0.63 -18.22
CA TRP A 51 6.31 1.24 -16.93
C TRP A 51 7.61 0.65 -16.38
N THR A 52 8.32 1.46 -15.61
CA THR A 52 9.59 1.14 -14.95
C THR A 52 9.42 1.13 -13.43
N TYR A 53 10.43 0.64 -12.71
CA TYR A 53 10.43 0.71 -11.25
C TYR A 53 10.39 2.15 -10.72
N GLU A 54 10.91 3.13 -11.48
CA GLU A 54 10.82 4.54 -11.11
C GLU A 54 9.39 5.08 -11.20
N ASP A 55 8.58 4.59 -12.14
CA ASP A 55 7.16 4.97 -12.23
C ASP A 55 6.31 4.42 -11.07
N VAL A 56 6.84 3.43 -10.34
CA VAL A 56 6.20 2.81 -9.18
C VAL A 56 6.64 3.49 -7.89
N LYS A 57 7.96 3.64 -7.69
CA LYS A 57 8.51 4.14 -6.42
C LYS A 57 8.75 5.66 -6.42
N GLY A 58 8.84 6.30 -7.57
CA GLY A 58 9.27 7.70 -7.69
C GLY A 58 10.71 7.95 -7.20
N SER A 59 11.07 9.22 -7.04
CA SER A 59 12.40 9.64 -6.54
C SER A 59 12.65 9.17 -5.09
N ASP A 60 11.64 9.35 -4.25
CA ASP A 60 11.76 9.26 -2.80
C ASP A 60 11.26 7.91 -2.23
N GLY A 61 10.67 7.05 -3.06
CA GLY A 61 10.24 5.72 -2.63
C GLY A 61 11.33 4.65 -2.74
N ARG A 62 11.17 3.62 -1.90
CA ARG A 62 11.92 2.37 -1.91
C ARG A 62 10.94 1.21 -1.98
N ILE A 63 11.26 0.18 -2.76
CA ILE A 63 10.49 -1.07 -2.78
C ILE A 63 10.96 -1.94 -1.61
N LEU A 64 10.03 -2.29 -0.73
CA LEU A 64 10.28 -3.21 0.38
C LEU A 64 9.97 -4.66 -0.01
N PHE A 65 8.97 -4.85 -0.87
CA PHE A 65 8.51 -6.16 -1.30
C PHE A 65 7.80 -6.07 -2.64
N GLU A 66 8.04 -7.04 -3.50
CA GLU A 66 7.36 -7.20 -4.78
C GLU A 66 7.02 -8.67 -5.03
N THR A 67 5.85 -8.93 -5.60
CA THR A 67 5.46 -10.29 -6.00
C THR A 67 4.38 -10.26 -7.07
N ILE A 68 4.27 -11.35 -7.83
CA ILE A 68 3.12 -11.62 -8.70
C ILE A 68 2.04 -12.45 -7.99
N SER A 69 2.34 -12.95 -6.79
CA SER A 69 1.45 -13.78 -5.99
C SER A 69 0.59 -12.92 -5.07
N LYS A 70 -0.72 -12.87 -5.34
CA LYS A 70 -1.65 -12.11 -4.50
C LYS A 70 -1.73 -12.64 -3.06
N SER A 71 -1.56 -13.94 -2.85
CA SER A 71 -1.59 -14.53 -1.50
C SER A 71 -0.38 -14.09 -0.69
N GLU A 72 0.82 -14.16 -1.27
CA GLU A 72 2.06 -13.74 -0.62
C GLU A 72 2.04 -12.25 -0.29
N PHE A 73 1.56 -11.41 -1.21
CA PHE A 73 1.35 -9.98 -0.97
C PHE A 73 0.41 -9.73 0.22
N SER A 74 -0.70 -10.47 0.29
CA SER A 74 -1.68 -10.31 1.37
C SER A 74 -1.11 -10.75 2.72
N GLU A 75 -0.30 -11.80 2.76
CA GLU A 75 0.38 -12.26 3.97
C GLU A 75 1.41 -11.24 4.46
N LYS A 76 2.23 -10.69 3.56
CA LYS A 76 3.20 -9.64 3.90
C LYS A 76 2.52 -8.36 4.37
N LEU A 77 1.42 -7.95 3.74
CA LEU A 77 0.64 -6.81 4.21
C LEU A 77 0.09 -7.02 5.61
N LYS A 78 -0.49 -8.20 5.89
CA LYS A 78 -0.97 -8.52 7.23
C LYS A 78 0.13 -8.39 8.29
N ALA A 79 1.32 -8.91 8.00
CA ALA A 79 2.47 -8.81 8.90
C ALA A 79 2.92 -7.35 9.14
N LEU A 80 2.83 -6.49 8.12
CA LEU A 80 3.16 -5.06 8.26
C LEU A 80 2.07 -4.26 8.97
N THR A 81 0.79 -4.55 8.73
CA THR A 81 -0.34 -3.92 9.43
C THR A 81 -0.44 -4.34 10.90
N GLN A 82 0.25 -5.42 11.29
CA GLN A 82 0.41 -5.80 12.69
C GLN A 82 1.43 -4.92 13.44
N LEU A 83 2.06 -3.93 12.77
CA LEU A 83 2.84 -2.93 13.47
C LEU A 83 1.90 -2.05 14.33
N PRO A 84 1.99 -2.12 15.67
CA PRO A 84 1.24 -1.20 16.50
C PRO A 84 1.75 0.22 16.25
N LEU A 85 0.83 1.20 16.21
CA LEU A 85 1.15 2.61 16.40
C LEU A 85 2.24 2.71 17.48
N GLY A 86 3.46 3.14 17.16
CA GLY A 86 4.52 3.09 18.17
C GLY A 86 5.96 3.01 17.73
N ARG A 87 6.29 2.59 16.50
CA ARG A 87 7.69 2.23 16.18
C ARG A 87 8.69 3.39 16.32
N ASN A 88 8.23 4.64 16.17
CA ASN A 88 9.04 5.84 16.36
C ASN A 88 8.55 6.73 17.54
N LEU A 89 7.65 6.22 18.39
CA LEU A 89 7.22 6.94 19.60
C LEU A 89 8.30 6.79 20.67
N LYS A 90 8.69 7.91 21.30
CA LYS A 90 9.52 7.87 22.51
C LYS A 90 8.81 6.96 23.54
N GLU A 91 9.56 6.06 24.19
CA GLU A 91 8.98 5.09 25.13
C GLU A 91 8.17 5.75 26.25
N GLU A 92 8.56 6.96 26.67
CA GLU A 92 7.81 7.77 27.64
C GLU A 92 6.39 8.08 27.16
N VAL A 93 6.23 8.46 25.89
CA VAL A 93 4.93 8.82 25.29
C VAL A 93 4.09 7.56 25.12
N LYS A 94 4.70 6.46 24.69
CA LYS A 94 4.03 5.18 24.56
C LYS A 94 3.51 4.67 25.91
N SER A 95 4.35 4.71 26.94
CA SER A 95 3.97 4.30 28.30
C SER A 95 2.82 5.15 28.84
N ALA A 96 2.88 6.48 28.65
CA ALA A 96 1.80 7.37 29.05
C ALA A 96 0.48 7.05 28.33
N LEU A 97 0.51 6.83 27.01
CA LEU A 97 -0.68 6.47 26.22
C LEU A 97 -1.26 5.12 26.67
N GLU A 98 -0.42 4.13 26.98
CA GLU A 98 -0.87 2.82 27.47
C GLU A 98 -1.55 2.92 28.85
N THR A 99 -1.02 3.74 29.76
CA THR A 99 -1.65 4.00 31.07
C THR A 99 -3.01 4.65 30.90
N VAL A 100 -3.13 5.64 30.02
CA VAL A 100 -4.39 6.34 29.75
C VAL A 100 -5.41 5.40 29.08
N ALA A 101 -4.97 4.59 28.12
CA ALA A 101 -5.82 3.59 27.46
C ALA A 101 -6.40 2.58 28.46
N LYS A 102 -5.57 2.07 29.39
CA LYS A 102 -6.01 1.19 30.48
C LYS A 102 -7.00 1.88 31.41
N ALA A 103 -6.72 3.12 31.82
CA ALA A 103 -7.59 3.87 32.72
C ALA A 103 -8.97 4.17 32.11
N LYS A 104 -9.00 4.46 30.79
CA LYS A 104 -10.23 4.77 30.04
C LYS A 104 -10.92 3.54 29.45
N ASN A 105 -10.35 2.34 29.60
CA ASN A 105 -10.81 1.11 28.96
C ASN A 105 -11.03 1.26 27.43
N LYS A 106 -10.09 1.93 26.76
CA LYS A 106 -10.10 2.21 25.33
C LYS A 106 -8.87 1.64 24.65
N THR A 107 -8.88 1.52 23.33
CA THR A 107 -7.69 1.10 22.59
C THR A 107 -6.69 2.24 22.49
N LEU A 108 -5.40 1.91 22.27
CA LEU A 108 -4.37 2.91 22.01
C LEU A 108 -4.73 3.82 20.83
N VAL A 109 -5.35 3.24 19.79
CA VAL A 109 -5.82 3.98 18.60
C VAL A 109 -6.82 5.05 19.01
N ASP A 110 -7.84 4.70 19.79
CA ASP A 110 -8.88 5.64 20.21
C ASP A 110 -8.30 6.79 21.03
N ILE A 111 -7.40 6.49 21.96
CA ILE A 111 -6.74 7.51 22.79
C ILE A 111 -5.84 8.42 21.94
N THR A 112 -5.11 7.87 20.98
CA THR A 112 -4.27 8.69 20.08
C THR A 112 -5.12 9.58 19.17
N THR A 113 -6.27 9.09 18.70
CA THR A 113 -7.19 9.88 17.88
C THR A 113 -7.79 11.03 18.70
N GLU A 114 -8.29 10.76 19.91
CA GLU A 114 -8.80 11.80 20.82
C GLU A 114 -7.76 12.89 21.10
N ALA A 115 -6.51 12.48 21.38
CA ALA A 115 -5.43 13.43 21.65
C ALA A 115 -5.08 14.30 20.43
N LEU A 116 -5.18 13.74 19.22
CA LEU A 116 -4.97 14.48 17.98
C LEU A 116 -6.11 15.47 17.71
N GLU A 117 -7.36 15.05 17.92
CA GLU A 117 -8.54 15.92 17.79
C GLU A 117 -8.46 17.11 18.75
N GLU A 118 -8.14 16.87 20.03
CA GLU A 118 -7.98 17.93 21.04
C GLU A 118 -6.83 18.89 20.69
N TYR A 119 -5.72 18.36 20.13
CA TYR A 119 -4.61 19.19 19.67
C TYR A 119 -5.03 20.08 18.49
N ILE A 120 -5.75 19.54 17.52
CA ILE A 120 -6.24 20.29 16.35
C ILE A 120 -7.17 21.41 16.82
N GLU A 121 -8.14 21.13 17.68
CA GLU A 121 -9.07 22.13 18.21
C GLU A 121 -8.35 23.26 18.95
N LYS A 122 -7.33 22.95 19.76
CA LYS A 122 -6.57 23.96 20.51
C LYS A 122 -5.67 24.84 19.65
N ASN A 123 -5.26 24.37 18.48
CA ASN A 123 -4.30 25.06 17.60
C ASN A 123 -4.94 25.64 16.32
N GLN A 124 -6.27 25.52 16.16
CA GLN A 124 -7.03 26.17 15.08
C GLN A 124 -7.48 27.60 15.42
N HIS A 125 -6.86 28.25 16.40
CA HIS A 125 -7.06 29.66 16.76
C HIS A 125 -5.88 30.54 16.36
#